data_AF-A0A7J6TU97-F1
#
_entry.id   AF-A0A7J6TU97-F1
#
_cell.length_a   1.000
_cell.length_b   1.000
_cell.length_c   1.000
_cell.angle_alpha   90.00
_cell.angle_beta   90.00
_cell.angle_gamma   90.00
#
_symmetry.space_group_name_H-M   'P 1'
#
loop_
_entity.id
_entity.type
_entity.pdbx_description
1 polymer ?
#
loop_
_entity_poly.entity_id
_entity_poly.type
_entity_poly.pdbx_seq_one_letter_code
_entity_poly.pdbx_strand_id
1 'polypeptide(L)'
;MDSSDSSRAPNRAPRSRTAVPEPTRPAPPRKAPPELPAHHKEQHAANRGLIYQEGQQVQAFICQVPESDYDPDMGWMMVGSRVEGQVSPRLGMTDGWVDATIVADFDRSKYRSDLRETWPVVEYSHTLWADGRGAMLDGSKVYNLRQSIKMEHIRLPTPERRPPSLSLLIVRYGDGTRRVDTRFDMAVTDELITDLMRDGIYATYGTDYECWCAFVRHTSDLPRISEAWARAALTRSGCSNLAAMYFLWGAVHGDHKPGYVEYSALFDLMQRIECVGIPTRWPNPVSLYRVLSSKSWQASLATNTSLRIPPTTTIQRADFMQDPTGTCRKALRALQIQANVLWNNTRSLSVYSERGVVKIGYSWMAEGVKAFYGITDLEVKTRALWESLPNNESTLMVQHRIEDIVTEPRVFIFNGKVEHIRYTEYVNEETGSGRFRQFRTFSSRDATYRYFNGDHKTRLVIEDRIRELAEQWMLWINTAVGCTVPCFVRLDFLVSKAKPGSTTAVGGVAKRQQASRGNEINTGCSDGDDDDEEDDWYAEESSDDELGASDSEPVSPSGSYVSADSGDGVESLDDDTDFGYEVWTGEVGEIGSSMVGYRDGRQRFFECMAKSCLPDVGKPSRPAGLPKV
;
A
#
# COMPACT_ATOMS: atom_id res chain seq x y z
N MET A 1 47.41 0.10 -43.46
CA MET A 1 48.28 1.26 -43.26
C MET A 1 47.42 2.30 -42.55
N ASP A 2 47.44 2.51 -41.24
CA ASP A 2 48.37 2.09 -40.20
C ASP A 2 47.63 1.73 -38.90
N SER A 3 48.28 0.83 -38.17
CA SER A 3 47.99 0.34 -36.83
C SER A 3 48.23 1.41 -35.75
N SER A 4 47.42 1.40 -34.69
CA SER A 4 47.96 1.65 -33.35
C SER A 4 47.16 0.90 -32.28
N ASP A 5 47.93 0.18 -31.48
CA ASP A 5 47.57 -0.64 -30.35
C ASP A 5 46.93 0.14 -29.20
N SER A 6 45.97 -0.49 -28.53
CA SER A 6 45.54 -0.11 -27.18
C SER A 6 45.31 -1.36 -26.34
N SER A 7 46.39 -1.73 -25.64
CA SER A 7 46.54 -2.57 -24.45
C SER A 7 45.27 -3.18 -23.81
N ARG A 8 45.23 -4.51 -23.82
CA ARG A 8 44.40 -5.37 -22.95
C ARG A 8 44.82 -5.22 -21.49
N ALA A 9 43.84 -4.95 -20.61
CA ALA A 9 43.98 -5.11 -19.16
C ALA A 9 43.98 -6.60 -18.77
N PRO A 10 44.68 -7.00 -17.69
CA PRO A 10 44.81 -8.40 -17.30
C PRO A 10 43.55 -8.94 -16.60
N ASN A 11 43.15 -10.15 -17.01
CA ASN A 11 42.12 -10.97 -16.36
C ASN A 11 42.50 -11.26 -14.90
N ARG A 12 41.72 -10.71 -13.96
CA ARG A 12 41.74 -11.11 -12.54
C ARG A 12 40.92 -12.39 -12.37
N ALA A 13 41.58 -13.47 -11.95
CA ALA A 13 40.91 -14.72 -11.59
C ALA A 13 39.92 -14.51 -10.42
N PRO A 14 38.78 -15.21 -10.40
CA PRO A 14 37.81 -15.10 -9.32
C PRO A 14 38.40 -15.71 -8.04
N ARG A 15 38.48 -14.90 -6.97
CA ARG A 15 38.80 -15.38 -5.63
C ARG A 15 37.59 -16.15 -5.10
N SER A 16 37.71 -17.47 -4.94
CA SER A 16 36.76 -18.29 -4.20
C SER A 16 36.84 -17.92 -2.72
N ARG A 17 35.89 -17.13 -2.23
CA ARG A 17 35.61 -17.05 -0.79
C ARG A 17 34.70 -18.21 -0.43
N THR A 18 35.28 -19.27 0.11
CA THR A 18 34.58 -20.25 0.95
C THR A 18 34.13 -19.53 2.22
N ALA A 19 32.92 -18.97 2.19
CA ALA A 19 32.23 -18.56 3.40
C ALA A 19 31.61 -19.82 4.02
N VAL A 20 31.94 -20.07 5.29
CA VAL A 20 31.28 -21.08 6.11
C VAL A 20 29.82 -20.64 6.26
N PRO A 21 28.82 -21.48 5.96
CA PRO A 21 27.42 -21.10 6.17
C PRO A 21 27.18 -21.01 7.67
N GLU A 22 26.80 -19.82 8.14
CA GLU A 22 26.25 -19.68 9.49
C GLU A 22 24.99 -20.54 9.63
N PRO A 23 24.79 -21.16 10.80
CA PRO A 23 23.60 -21.95 11.06
C PRO A 23 22.37 -21.03 11.02
N THR A 24 21.55 -21.18 9.98
CA THR A 24 20.26 -20.51 9.87
C THR A 24 19.39 -20.90 11.05
N ARG A 25 19.07 -19.94 11.92
CA ARG A 25 18.08 -20.13 12.99
C ARG A 25 16.74 -20.55 12.35
N PRO A 26 16.00 -21.49 12.97
CA PRO A 26 14.68 -21.90 12.48
C PRO A 26 13.74 -20.70 12.48
N ALA A 27 13.03 -20.49 11.36
CA ALA A 27 11.99 -19.49 11.27
C ALA A 27 10.92 -19.74 12.35
N PRO A 28 10.31 -18.68 12.92
CA PRO A 28 9.24 -18.83 13.91
C PRO A 28 8.10 -19.69 13.33
N PRO A 29 7.43 -20.51 14.17
CA PRO A 29 6.34 -21.37 13.71
C PRO A 29 5.22 -20.52 13.09
N ARG A 30 4.87 -20.82 11.84
CA ARG A 30 3.73 -20.17 11.15
C ARG A 30 2.45 -20.44 11.95
N LYS A 31 1.60 -19.42 12.11
CA LYS A 31 0.24 -19.57 12.68
C LYS A 31 -0.50 -20.67 11.89
N ALA A 32 -1.30 -21.48 12.58
CA ALA A 32 -2.10 -22.52 11.93
C ALA A 32 -2.99 -21.87 10.84
N PRO A 33 -3.18 -22.53 9.69
CA PRO A 33 -4.05 -22.00 8.64
C PRO A 33 -5.45 -21.68 9.18
N PRO A 34 -6.10 -20.61 8.68
CA PRO A 34 -7.47 -20.31 9.07
C PRO A 34 -8.38 -21.52 8.81
N GLU A 35 -9.34 -21.77 9.72
CA GLU A 35 -10.30 -22.84 9.53
C GLU A 35 -11.12 -22.61 8.25
N LEU A 36 -11.22 -23.66 7.41
CA LEU A 36 -12.00 -23.61 6.17
C LEU A 36 -13.46 -23.23 6.45
N PRO A 37 -14.10 -22.42 5.57
CA PRO A 37 -15.51 -22.07 5.66
C PRO A 37 -16.42 -23.31 5.81
N ALA A 38 -17.54 -23.18 6.55
CA ALA A 38 -18.44 -24.29 6.85
C ALA A 38 -18.96 -25.07 5.62
N HIS A 39 -19.13 -24.38 4.48
CA HIS A 39 -19.58 -25.02 3.23
C HIS A 39 -18.54 -26.02 2.66
N HIS A 40 -17.23 -25.80 2.91
CA HIS A 40 -16.21 -26.77 2.56
C HIS A 40 -16.32 -28.01 3.46
N LYS A 41 -16.56 -27.84 4.77
CA LYS A 41 -16.65 -28.95 5.73
C LYS A 41 -17.78 -29.94 5.37
N GLU A 42 -18.92 -29.46 4.87
CA GLU A 42 -20.05 -30.33 4.45
C GLU A 42 -19.73 -31.18 3.21
N GLN A 43 -19.03 -30.62 2.21
CA GLN A 43 -18.57 -31.40 1.04
C GLN A 43 -17.55 -32.48 1.41
N HIS A 44 -16.73 -32.26 2.46
CA HIS A 44 -15.76 -33.25 2.91
C HIS A 44 -16.41 -34.44 3.64
N ALA A 45 -17.54 -34.24 4.34
CA ALA A 45 -18.22 -35.29 5.09
C ALA A 45 -19.01 -36.26 4.20
N ALA A 46 -19.64 -35.76 3.14
CA ALA A 46 -20.47 -36.56 2.23
C ALA A 46 -19.68 -37.56 1.34
N ASN A 47 -18.35 -37.46 1.31
CA ASN A 47 -17.49 -38.18 0.37
C ASN A 47 -16.55 -39.23 1.02
N ARG A 48 -16.83 -39.65 2.26
CA ARG A 48 -16.04 -40.73 2.90
C ARG A 48 -16.27 -42.05 2.15
N GLY A 49 -15.32 -42.44 1.30
CA GLY A 49 -15.39 -43.63 0.44
C GLY A 49 -15.34 -43.33 -1.06
N LEU A 50 -15.19 -42.06 -1.46
CA LEU A 50 -14.99 -41.71 -2.86
C LEU A 50 -13.64 -42.26 -3.36
N ILE A 51 -13.68 -43.17 -4.33
CA ILE A 51 -12.51 -43.70 -5.03
C ILE A 51 -12.49 -43.05 -6.41
N TYR A 52 -11.39 -42.36 -6.73
CA TYR A 52 -11.16 -41.88 -8.08
C TYR A 52 -10.50 -43.00 -8.89
N GLN A 53 -10.95 -43.22 -10.11
CA GLN A 53 -10.42 -44.23 -11.00
C GLN A 53 -9.43 -43.62 -11.98
N GLU A 54 -8.41 -44.37 -12.38
CA GLU A 54 -7.52 -43.98 -13.48
C GLU A 54 -8.33 -43.61 -14.74
N GLY A 55 -7.95 -42.51 -15.38
CA GLY A 55 -8.63 -41.98 -16.56
C GLY A 55 -9.94 -41.26 -16.26
N GLN A 56 -10.40 -41.21 -15.01
CA GLN A 56 -11.60 -40.47 -14.64
C GLN A 56 -11.43 -38.98 -14.90
N GLN A 57 -12.39 -38.40 -15.62
CA GLN A 57 -12.46 -36.96 -15.87
C GLN A 57 -12.81 -36.23 -14.58
N VAL A 58 -12.03 -35.20 -14.27
CA VAL A 58 -12.17 -34.33 -13.10
C VAL A 58 -11.94 -32.88 -13.50
N GLN A 59 -12.23 -31.96 -12.59
CA GLN A 59 -11.69 -30.61 -12.64
C GLN A 59 -10.70 -30.44 -11.49
N ALA A 60 -9.56 -29.84 -11.81
CA ALA A 60 -8.50 -29.51 -10.88
C ALA A 60 -8.41 -27.99 -10.73
N PHE A 61 -8.36 -27.50 -9.50
CA PHE A 61 -8.14 -26.09 -9.22
C PHE A 61 -6.65 -25.80 -9.31
N ILE A 62 -6.24 -24.97 -10.28
CA ILE A 62 -4.89 -24.43 -10.31
C ILE A 62 -4.79 -23.21 -9.40
N CYS A 63 -3.65 -23.01 -8.77
CA CYS A 63 -3.34 -21.82 -7.99
C CYS A 63 -1.88 -21.46 -8.20
N GLN A 64 -1.60 -20.18 -8.47
CA GLN A 64 -0.23 -19.72 -8.66
C GLN A 64 0.52 -19.57 -7.32
N VAL A 65 -0.17 -19.51 -6.18
CA VAL A 65 0.47 -19.45 -4.86
C VAL A 65 1.07 -20.83 -4.55
N PRO A 66 2.41 -20.95 -4.43
CA PRO A 66 3.00 -22.20 -4.01
C PRO A 66 2.60 -22.50 -2.56
N GLU A 67 2.05 -23.69 -2.30
CA GLU A 67 1.72 -24.13 -0.93
C GLU A 67 2.97 -24.42 -0.09
N SER A 68 4.13 -24.54 -0.74
CA SER A 68 5.44 -24.67 -0.09
C SER A 68 6.49 -23.90 -0.88
N ASP A 69 7.47 -23.31 -0.19
CA ASP A 69 8.59 -22.56 -0.80
C ASP A 69 9.46 -23.40 -1.79
N TYR A 70 9.13 -24.69 -1.94
CA TYR A 70 9.87 -25.71 -2.67
C TYR A 70 9.18 -26.24 -3.93
N ASP A 71 8.09 -25.60 -4.42
CA ASP A 71 7.50 -26.00 -5.71
C ASP A 71 8.01 -25.08 -6.84
N PRO A 72 9.17 -25.41 -7.48
CA PRO A 72 9.71 -24.61 -8.59
C PRO A 72 8.80 -24.60 -9.82
N ASP A 73 7.78 -25.46 -9.84
CA ASP A 73 6.84 -25.65 -10.93
C ASP A 73 5.56 -24.80 -10.79
N MET A 74 5.35 -24.09 -9.68
CA MET A 74 4.15 -23.25 -9.48
C MET A 74 4.43 -21.80 -9.87
N GLY A 75 4.40 -21.56 -11.18
CA GLY A 75 4.45 -20.23 -11.80
C GLY A 75 3.80 -20.19 -13.19
N TRP A 76 3.20 -21.30 -13.62
CA TRP A 76 2.56 -21.45 -14.91
C TRP A 76 1.11 -20.96 -14.85
N MET A 77 0.69 -20.28 -15.90
CA MET A 77 -0.68 -19.88 -16.16
C MET A 77 -1.20 -20.56 -17.41
N MET A 78 -2.48 -20.89 -17.39
CA MET A 78 -3.19 -21.43 -18.54
C MET A 78 -3.40 -20.31 -19.57
N VAL A 79 -2.87 -20.46 -20.78
CA VAL A 79 -3.00 -19.46 -21.86
C VAL A 79 -3.83 -20.00 -23.03
N GLY A 80 -4.61 -19.14 -23.69
CA GLY A 80 -5.43 -19.51 -24.83
C GLY A 80 -4.62 -19.67 -26.12
N SER A 81 -3.48 -18.99 -26.21
CA SER A 81 -2.56 -19.09 -27.34
C SER A 81 -1.10 -18.90 -26.94
N ARG A 82 -0.17 -19.33 -27.81
CA ARG A 82 1.26 -19.03 -27.66
C ARG A 82 1.55 -17.52 -27.65
N VAL A 83 0.77 -16.72 -28.38
CA VAL A 83 0.94 -15.27 -28.42
C VAL A 83 0.64 -14.66 -27.06
N GLU A 84 -0.47 -15.05 -26.44
CA GLU A 84 -0.83 -14.61 -25.08
C GLU A 84 0.20 -15.03 -24.03
N GLY A 85 0.85 -16.19 -24.21
CA GLY A 85 1.90 -16.67 -23.31
C GLY A 85 3.28 -16.03 -23.52
N GLN A 86 3.63 -15.63 -24.75
CA GLN A 86 5.01 -15.23 -25.09
C GLN A 86 5.18 -13.72 -25.36
N VAL A 87 4.12 -13.02 -25.76
CA VAL A 87 4.18 -11.60 -26.15
C VAL A 87 3.68 -10.73 -24.99
N SER A 88 4.36 -9.61 -24.73
CA SER A 88 3.95 -8.66 -23.69
C SER A 88 2.80 -7.75 -24.17
N PRO A 89 1.76 -7.51 -23.36
CA PRO A 89 1.52 -8.10 -22.04
C PRO A 89 1.13 -9.57 -22.18
N ARG A 90 1.64 -10.42 -21.27
CA ARG A 90 1.25 -11.85 -21.27
C ARG A 90 -0.03 -12.02 -20.48
N LEU A 91 -0.93 -12.83 -21.00
CA LEU A 91 -2.31 -12.94 -20.53
C LEU A 91 -2.63 -14.42 -20.26
N GLY A 92 -3.16 -14.74 -19.07
CA GLY A 92 -3.52 -16.12 -18.75
C GLY A 92 -4.21 -16.27 -17.41
N MET A 93 -4.80 -17.45 -17.19
CA MET A 93 -5.46 -17.79 -15.94
C MET A 93 -4.44 -18.38 -14.97
N THR A 94 -4.26 -17.75 -13.82
CA THR A 94 -3.32 -18.17 -12.76
C THR A 94 -4.01 -19.03 -11.71
N ASP A 95 -5.31 -18.82 -11.52
CA ASP A 95 -6.11 -19.51 -10.52
C ASP A 95 -7.48 -19.86 -11.09
N GLY A 96 -7.97 -21.07 -10.83
CA GLY A 96 -9.31 -21.48 -11.28
C GLY A 96 -9.40 -22.96 -11.65
N TRP A 97 -10.62 -23.41 -11.96
CA TRP A 97 -10.88 -24.80 -12.33
C TRP A 97 -10.50 -25.09 -13.78
N VAL A 98 -9.66 -26.10 -13.98
CA VAL A 98 -9.20 -26.61 -15.28
C VAL A 98 -9.60 -28.07 -15.43
N ASP A 99 -10.01 -28.49 -16.62
CA ASP A 99 -10.35 -29.88 -16.90
C ASP A 99 -9.08 -30.76 -16.87
N ALA A 100 -9.17 -31.93 -16.23
CA ALA A 100 -8.05 -32.85 -16.03
C ALA A 100 -8.52 -34.32 -15.93
N THR A 101 -7.57 -35.25 -15.91
CA THR A 101 -7.84 -36.69 -15.68
C THR A 101 -7.02 -37.23 -14.52
N ILE A 102 -7.58 -38.21 -13.81
CA ILE A 102 -6.87 -38.92 -12.74
C ILE A 102 -5.83 -39.86 -13.35
N VAL A 103 -4.57 -39.75 -12.94
CA VAL A 103 -3.46 -40.51 -13.52
C VAL A 103 -3.38 -41.94 -13.00
N ALA A 104 -3.87 -42.19 -11.79
CA ALA A 104 -3.88 -43.52 -11.18
C ALA A 104 -5.03 -43.62 -10.16
N ASP A 105 -5.55 -44.83 -9.96
CA ASP A 105 -6.56 -45.10 -8.95
C ASP A 105 -6.18 -44.49 -7.60
N PHE A 106 -7.09 -43.69 -7.05
CA PHE A 106 -6.85 -42.95 -5.82
C PHE A 106 -7.95 -43.20 -4.80
N ASP A 107 -7.55 -43.74 -3.67
CA ASP A 107 -8.43 -43.95 -2.51
C ASP A 107 -8.28 -42.77 -1.55
N ARG A 108 -9.36 -42.01 -1.39
CA ARG A 108 -9.45 -40.87 -0.47
C ARG A 108 -9.11 -41.22 0.98
N SER A 109 -9.25 -42.49 1.39
CA SER A 109 -8.86 -42.94 2.74
C SER A 109 -7.35 -42.81 3.00
N LYS A 110 -6.54 -42.77 1.93
CA LYS A 110 -5.08 -42.63 1.99
C LYS A 110 -4.62 -41.17 2.00
N TYR A 111 -5.51 -40.22 1.73
CA TYR A 111 -5.19 -38.81 1.64
C TYR A 111 -4.75 -38.24 2.99
N ARG A 112 -3.62 -37.54 2.97
CA ARG A 112 -3.10 -36.73 4.07
C ARG A 112 -2.72 -35.36 3.53
N SER A 113 -3.42 -34.31 3.98
CA SER A 113 -3.21 -32.94 3.49
C SER A 113 -1.80 -32.40 3.79
N ASP A 114 -1.10 -33.00 4.75
CA ASP A 114 0.27 -32.66 5.14
C ASP A 114 1.35 -33.41 4.36
N LEU A 115 1.01 -34.45 3.58
CA LEU A 115 1.95 -35.30 2.85
C LEU A 115 1.65 -35.34 1.35
N ARG A 116 2.44 -34.61 0.54
CA ARG A 116 2.24 -34.44 -0.91
C ARG A 116 2.22 -35.76 -1.68
N GLU A 117 2.99 -36.75 -1.25
CA GLU A 117 3.03 -38.10 -1.83
C GLU A 117 1.71 -38.87 -1.69
N THR A 118 0.83 -38.44 -0.80
CA THR A 118 -0.51 -39.02 -0.61
C THR A 118 -1.59 -38.28 -1.40
N TRP A 119 -1.23 -37.27 -2.18
CA TRP A 119 -2.18 -36.49 -2.96
C TRP A 119 -2.47 -37.19 -4.30
N PRO A 120 -3.71 -37.11 -4.80
CA PRO A 120 -4.02 -37.59 -6.14
C PRO A 120 -3.19 -36.85 -7.20
N VAL A 121 -2.75 -37.59 -8.21
CA VAL A 121 -2.06 -37.02 -9.36
C VAL A 121 -3.08 -36.85 -10.49
N VAL A 122 -3.19 -35.63 -11.00
CA VAL A 122 -3.99 -35.33 -12.18
C VAL A 122 -3.11 -35.02 -13.37
N GLU A 123 -3.63 -35.20 -14.58
CA GLU A 123 -3.05 -34.77 -15.84
C GLU A 123 -3.98 -33.72 -16.47
N TYR A 124 -3.48 -32.50 -16.63
CA TYR A 124 -4.28 -31.41 -17.20
C TYR A 124 -4.59 -31.68 -18.68
N SER A 125 -5.86 -31.50 -19.07
CA SER A 125 -6.27 -31.62 -20.47
C SER A 125 -5.79 -30.45 -21.33
N HIS A 126 -5.49 -29.31 -20.72
CA HIS A 126 -4.97 -28.13 -21.39
C HIS A 126 -3.45 -28.24 -21.59
N THR A 127 -2.95 -27.92 -22.78
CA THR A 127 -1.54 -28.14 -23.16
C THR A 127 -0.72 -26.85 -23.28
N LEU A 128 -1.37 -25.68 -23.27
CA LEU A 128 -0.70 -24.39 -23.43
C LEU A 128 -0.55 -23.68 -22.09
N TRP A 129 0.65 -23.74 -21.54
CA TRP A 129 1.00 -23.08 -20.29
C TRP A 129 2.19 -22.16 -20.50
N ALA A 130 2.14 -20.99 -19.89
CA ALA A 130 3.22 -20.01 -19.92
C ALA A 130 3.51 -19.50 -18.51
N ASP A 131 4.73 -19.08 -18.20
CA ASP A 131 4.99 -18.39 -16.93
C ASP A 131 4.85 -16.86 -17.10
N GLY A 132 4.92 -16.11 -16.00
CA GLY A 132 4.94 -14.64 -16.04
C GLY A 132 6.15 -14.04 -16.79
N ARG A 133 7.14 -14.87 -17.16
CA ARG A 133 8.35 -14.49 -17.91
C ARG A 133 8.21 -14.74 -19.41
N GLY A 134 7.17 -15.47 -19.82
CA GLY A 134 6.90 -15.85 -21.20
C GLY A 134 7.63 -17.11 -21.67
N ALA A 135 8.21 -17.88 -20.73
CA ALA A 135 8.59 -19.24 -21.02
C ALA A 135 7.32 -20.05 -21.28
N MET A 136 7.38 -20.98 -22.23
CA MET A 136 6.29 -21.91 -22.50
C MET A 136 6.63 -23.27 -21.91
N LEU A 137 5.68 -23.89 -21.23
CA LEU A 137 5.80 -25.27 -20.79
C LEU A 137 5.72 -26.18 -22.02
N ASP A 138 6.57 -27.21 -22.07
CA ASP A 138 6.52 -28.20 -23.13
C ASP A 138 5.36 -29.19 -22.88
N GLY A 139 4.15 -28.79 -23.28
CA GLY A 139 2.94 -29.60 -23.15
C GLY A 139 2.92 -30.87 -24.00
N SER A 140 3.94 -31.14 -24.82
CA SER A 140 4.10 -32.44 -25.49
C SER A 140 4.62 -33.53 -24.55
N LYS A 141 5.20 -33.13 -23.42
CA LYS A 141 5.74 -34.03 -22.40
C LYS A 141 4.72 -34.19 -21.30
N VAL A 142 4.13 -35.37 -21.23
CA VAL A 142 3.07 -35.73 -20.27
C VAL A 142 3.43 -35.38 -18.82
N TYR A 143 4.69 -35.59 -18.40
CA TYR A 143 5.11 -35.28 -17.03
C TYR A 143 5.01 -33.79 -16.67
N ASN A 144 5.06 -32.88 -17.65
CA ASN A 144 4.87 -31.45 -17.41
C ASN A 144 3.40 -31.09 -17.15
N LEU A 145 2.46 -31.93 -17.60
CA LEU A 145 1.03 -31.72 -17.41
C LEU A 145 0.50 -32.47 -16.18
N ARG A 146 1.36 -33.21 -15.48
CA ARG A 146 0.99 -33.98 -14.29
C ARG A 146 1.32 -33.23 -13.02
N GLN A 147 0.36 -33.14 -12.11
CA GLN A 147 0.56 -32.48 -10.83
C GLN A 147 -0.15 -33.26 -9.71
N SER A 148 0.53 -33.41 -8.57
CA SER A 148 -0.09 -33.83 -7.31
C SER A 148 -0.90 -32.67 -6.75
N ILE A 149 -2.19 -32.87 -6.52
CA ILE A 149 -3.12 -31.81 -6.12
C ILE A 149 -3.90 -32.22 -4.87
N LYS A 150 -4.15 -31.27 -3.97
CA LYS A 150 -4.95 -31.51 -2.77
C LYS A 150 -6.37 -31.96 -3.11
N MET A 151 -6.97 -32.74 -2.21
CA MET A 151 -8.32 -33.27 -2.43
C MET A 151 -9.40 -32.19 -2.52
N GLU A 152 -9.26 -31.11 -1.75
CA GLU A 152 -10.12 -29.93 -1.81
C GLU A 152 -10.02 -29.16 -3.14
N HIS A 153 -8.97 -29.39 -3.93
CA HIS A 153 -8.74 -28.79 -5.24
C HIS A 153 -9.12 -29.73 -6.39
N ILE A 154 -9.83 -30.82 -6.11
CA ILE A 154 -10.36 -31.74 -7.13
C ILE A 154 -11.86 -31.88 -6.95
N ARG A 155 -12.60 -31.75 -8.06
CA ARG A 155 -14.03 -32.04 -8.09
C ARG A 155 -14.41 -32.87 -9.31
N LEU A 156 -15.49 -33.63 -9.18
CA LEU A 156 -16.09 -34.29 -10.32
C LEU A 156 -16.73 -33.23 -11.24
N PRO A 157 -16.71 -33.43 -12.57
CA PRO A 157 -17.42 -32.55 -13.49
C PRO A 157 -18.91 -32.66 -13.19
N THR A 158 -19.53 -31.57 -12.76
CA THR A 158 -20.98 -31.50 -12.58
C THR A 158 -21.65 -31.13 -13.91
N PRO A 159 -22.84 -31.67 -14.22
CA PRO A 159 -23.58 -31.28 -15.42
C PRO A 159 -23.85 -29.77 -15.48
N GLU A 160 -24.10 -29.18 -14.31
CA GLU A 160 -24.16 -27.74 -14.11
C GLU A 160 -22.77 -27.27 -13.67
N ARG A 161 -21.98 -26.69 -14.58
CA ARG A 161 -20.77 -25.96 -14.19
C ARG A 161 -21.19 -24.83 -13.27
N ARG A 162 -20.93 -24.96 -11.98
CA ARG A 162 -21.18 -23.88 -11.02
C ARG A 162 -20.21 -22.73 -11.35
N PRO A 163 -20.72 -21.53 -11.70
CA PRO A 163 -19.87 -20.37 -11.91
C PRO A 163 -19.14 -20.04 -10.59
N PRO A 164 -17.89 -19.58 -10.65
CA PRO A 164 -17.20 -19.11 -9.46
C PRO A 164 -17.93 -17.88 -8.89
N SER A 165 -17.83 -17.69 -7.57
CA SER A 165 -18.39 -16.50 -6.90
C SER A 165 -17.61 -15.21 -7.14
N LEU A 166 -16.40 -15.29 -7.69
CA LEU A 166 -15.55 -14.15 -8.05
C LEU A 166 -14.71 -14.47 -9.29
N SER A 167 -14.66 -13.55 -10.25
CA SER A 167 -13.70 -13.59 -11.36
C SER A 167 -12.86 -12.32 -11.35
N LEU A 168 -11.55 -12.49 -11.20
CA LEU A 168 -10.60 -11.42 -10.92
C LEU A 168 -9.64 -11.19 -12.10
N LEU A 169 -9.47 -9.94 -12.52
CA LEU A 169 -8.36 -9.51 -13.36
C LEU A 169 -7.28 -8.87 -12.49
N ILE A 170 -6.06 -9.41 -12.51
CA ILE A 170 -4.89 -8.79 -11.88
C ILE A 170 -3.96 -8.26 -12.98
N VAL A 171 -3.72 -6.96 -13.01
CA VAL A 171 -2.70 -6.34 -13.85
C VAL A 171 -1.47 -6.08 -12.98
N ARG A 172 -0.36 -6.73 -13.29
CA ARG A 172 0.86 -6.67 -12.47
C ARG A 172 2.11 -6.60 -13.31
N TYR A 173 3.20 -6.14 -12.70
CA TYR A 173 4.51 -6.22 -13.32
C TYR A 173 4.97 -7.67 -13.46
N GLY A 174 5.68 -7.97 -14.54
CA GLY A 174 6.40 -9.23 -14.66
C GLY A 174 7.35 -9.20 -15.83
N ASP A 175 8.61 -8.84 -15.63
CA ASP A 175 9.60 -8.88 -16.73
C ASP A 175 10.46 -10.15 -16.71
N GLY A 176 10.35 -10.95 -15.64
CA GLY A 176 11.11 -12.18 -15.41
C GLY A 176 12.60 -12.00 -15.11
N THR A 177 13.12 -10.77 -15.11
CA THR A 177 14.57 -10.49 -15.01
C THR A 177 14.94 -9.50 -13.92
N ARG A 178 14.03 -8.58 -13.56
CA ARG A 178 14.23 -7.56 -12.53
C ARG A 178 13.21 -7.77 -11.43
N ARG A 179 13.71 -7.94 -10.22
CA ARG A 179 12.84 -7.89 -9.04
C ARG A 179 12.47 -6.44 -8.76
N VAL A 180 11.22 -6.26 -8.39
CA VAL A 180 10.75 -5.02 -7.76
C VAL A 180 11.49 -4.89 -6.43
N ASP A 181 12.01 -3.70 -6.12
CA ASP A 181 12.88 -3.46 -4.95
C ASP A 181 12.11 -3.69 -3.63
N THR A 182 12.37 -4.79 -2.93
CA THR A 182 11.55 -5.20 -1.77
C THR A 182 11.74 -4.35 -0.51
N ARG A 183 12.68 -3.39 -0.52
CA ARG A 183 13.06 -2.61 0.69
C ARG A 183 11.96 -1.76 1.32
N PHE A 184 10.82 -1.57 0.64
CA PHE A 184 9.73 -0.73 1.14
C PHE A 184 8.36 -1.44 1.23
N ASP A 185 8.32 -2.77 1.36
CA ASP A 185 7.05 -3.52 1.52
C ASP A 185 6.00 -3.15 0.45
N MET A 186 6.45 -3.16 -0.80
CA MET A 186 5.80 -2.36 -1.82
C MET A 186 4.59 -3.03 -2.45
N ALA A 187 3.63 -2.19 -2.82
CA ALA A 187 2.33 -2.48 -3.42
C ALA A 187 2.39 -3.18 -4.80
N VAL A 188 3.57 -3.53 -5.28
CA VAL A 188 3.82 -4.06 -6.64
C VAL A 188 4.71 -5.31 -6.60
N THR A 189 5.01 -5.86 -5.41
CA THR A 189 5.84 -7.05 -5.25
C THR A 189 5.08 -8.34 -5.54
N ASP A 190 5.78 -9.34 -6.05
CA ASP A 190 5.20 -10.65 -6.29
C ASP A 190 4.80 -11.32 -4.97
N GLU A 191 5.55 -11.07 -3.90
CA GLU A 191 5.30 -11.53 -2.55
C GLU A 191 3.98 -10.98 -2.01
N LEU A 192 3.73 -9.66 -2.12
CA LEU A 192 2.46 -9.06 -1.67
C LEU A 192 1.27 -9.64 -2.43
N ILE A 193 1.40 -9.81 -3.76
CA ILE A 193 0.31 -10.37 -4.57
C ILE A 193 0.07 -11.83 -4.19
N THR A 194 1.14 -12.60 -3.96
CA THR A 194 1.06 -14.00 -3.52
C THR A 194 0.38 -14.12 -2.15
N ASP A 195 0.77 -13.26 -1.20
CA ASP A 195 0.16 -13.20 0.13
C ASP A 195 -1.31 -12.76 0.05
N LEU A 196 -1.66 -11.78 -0.81
CA LEU A 196 -3.05 -11.42 -1.07
C LEU A 196 -3.86 -12.60 -1.60
N MET A 197 -3.33 -13.30 -2.61
CA MET A 197 -4.03 -14.43 -3.22
C MET A 197 -4.23 -15.55 -2.21
N ARG A 198 -3.24 -15.84 -1.35
CA ARG A 198 -3.30 -16.88 -0.33
C ARG A 198 -4.17 -16.49 0.86
N ASP A 199 -3.81 -15.40 1.51
CA ASP A 199 -4.30 -15.03 2.85
C ASP A 199 -5.51 -14.09 2.78
N GLY A 200 -5.80 -13.53 1.61
CA GLY A 200 -7.02 -12.76 1.31
C GLY A 200 -8.02 -13.54 0.49
N ILE A 201 -7.72 -13.74 -0.80
CA ILE A 201 -8.67 -14.29 -1.78
C ILE A 201 -8.98 -15.76 -1.47
N TYR A 202 -7.98 -16.64 -1.44
CA TYR A 202 -8.17 -18.07 -1.17
C TYR A 202 -8.72 -18.31 0.24
N ALA A 203 -8.23 -17.59 1.26
CA ALA A 203 -8.79 -17.68 2.61
C ALA A 203 -10.28 -17.31 2.68
N THR A 204 -10.75 -16.38 1.85
CA THR A 204 -12.14 -15.92 1.82
C THR A 204 -13.03 -16.80 0.94
N TYR A 205 -12.57 -17.14 -0.26
CA TYR A 205 -13.37 -17.80 -1.30
C TYR A 205 -13.08 -19.30 -1.43
N GLY A 206 -12.04 -19.82 -0.78
CA GLY A 206 -11.55 -21.17 -1.03
C GLY A 206 -11.23 -21.35 -2.52
N THR A 207 -11.81 -22.37 -3.14
CA THR A 207 -11.71 -22.62 -4.59
C THR A 207 -12.86 -22.02 -5.40
N ASP A 208 -13.67 -21.13 -4.82
CA ASP A 208 -14.85 -20.52 -5.46
C ASP A 208 -14.53 -19.17 -6.14
N TYR A 209 -13.35 -19.06 -6.74
CA TYR A 209 -12.92 -17.92 -7.55
C TYR A 209 -12.14 -18.36 -8.79
N GLU A 210 -11.93 -17.45 -9.73
CA GLU A 210 -10.91 -17.58 -10.77
C GLU A 210 -10.12 -16.27 -10.90
N CYS A 211 -8.85 -16.36 -11.28
CA CYS A 211 -7.96 -15.22 -11.45
C CYS A 211 -7.27 -15.28 -12.81
N TRP A 212 -7.37 -14.17 -13.53
CA TRP A 212 -6.71 -13.91 -14.80
C TRP A 212 -5.68 -12.81 -14.60
N CYS A 213 -4.43 -13.08 -14.97
CA CYS A 213 -3.35 -12.14 -14.83
C CYS A 213 -2.94 -11.54 -16.18
N ALA A 214 -2.62 -10.24 -16.17
CA ALA A 214 -1.91 -9.54 -17.23
C ALA A 214 -0.53 -9.11 -16.72
N PHE A 215 0.52 -9.75 -17.25
CA PHE A 215 1.92 -9.47 -16.89
C PHE A 215 2.52 -8.42 -17.82
N VAL A 216 2.60 -7.20 -17.29
CA VAL A 216 3.07 -5.98 -17.94
C VAL A 216 4.58 -5.83 -17.75
N ARG A 217 5.29 -5.48 -18.82
CA ARG A 217 6.72 -5.15 -18.77
C ARG A 217 6.96 -3.66 -18.98
N HIS A 218 6.18 -3.05 -19.86
CA HIS A 218 6.34 -1.66 -20.25
C HIS A 218 5.01 -0.90 -20.32
N THR A 219 5.05 0.42 -20.21
CA THR A 219 3.89 1.31 -20.44
C THR A 219 3.17 0.97 -21.76
N SER A 220 3.92 0.65 -22.81
CA SER A 220 3.39 0.31 -24.14
C SER A 220 2.55 -0.98 -24.17
N ASP A 221 2.56 -1.78 -23.11
CA ASP A 221 1.75 -2.99 -22.99
C ASP A 221 0.31 -2.67 -22.54
N LEU A 222 0.10 -1.59 -21.78
CA LEU A 222 -1.21 -1.26 -21.21
C LEU A 222 -2.29 -1.02 -22.28
N PRO A 223 -2.02 -0.33 -23.41
CA PRO A 223 -2.99 -0.21 -24.50
C PRO A 223 -3.32 -1.54 -25.20
N ARG A 224 -2.47 -2.57 -25.06
CA ARG A 224 -2.66 -3.88 -25.69
C ARG A 224 -3.55 -4.81 -24.88
N ILE A 225 -3.79 -4.51 -23.60
CA ILE A 225 -4.78 -5.23 -22.79
C ILE A 225 -6.17 -4.82 -23.27
N SER A 226 -6.81 -5.69 -24.04
CA SER A 226 -8.12 -5.47 -24.65
C SER A 226 -9.25 -5.61 -23.60
N GLU A 227 -10.15 -4.63 -23.56
CA GLU A 227 -11.35 -4.68 -22.73
C GLU A 227 -12.31 -5.82 -23.15
N ALA A 228 -12.36 -6.14 -24.44
CA ALA A 228 -13.16 -7.25 -24.95
C ALA A 228 -12.60 -8.60 -24.50
N TRP A 229 -11.26 -8.74 -24.53
CA TRP A 229 -10.59 -9.93 -23.98
C TRP A 229 -10.86 -10.06 -22.48
N ALA A 230 -10.64 -8.99 -21.70
CA ALA A 230 -10.84 -9.02 -20.25
C ALA A 230 -12.28 -9.41 -19.89
N ARG A 231 -13.26 -8.80 -20.54
CA ARG A 231 -14.68 -9.14 -20.33
C ARG A 231 -14.96 -10.59 -20.70
N ALA A 232 -14.51 -11.05 -21.86
CA ALA A 232 -14.73 -12.43 -22.30
C ALA A 232 -14.09 -13.45 -21.34
N ALA A 233 -12.86 -13.19 -20.89
CA ALA A 233 -12.14 -14.05 -19.96
C ALA A 233 -12.87 -14.17 -18.61
N LEU A 234 -13.24 -13.03 -18.01
CA LEU A 234 -13.86 -13.02 -16.68
C LEU A 234 -15.31 -13.52 -16.66
N THR A 235 -16.05 -13.42 -17.78
CA THR A 235 -17.42 -13.93 -17.86
C THR A 235 -17.53 -15.33 -18.45
N ARG A 236 -16.41 -15.93 -18.89
CA ARG A 236 -16.39 -17.25 -19.54
C ARG A 236 -17.05 -18.33 -18.69
N SER A 237 -16.84 -18.26 -17.39
CA SER A 237 -17.37 -19.20 -16.39
C SER A 237 -18.83 -18.95 -16.02
N GLY A 238 -19.44 -17.87 -16.53
CA GLY A 238 -20.77 -17.41 -16.11
C GLY A 238 -20.77 -16.56 -14.83
N CYS A 239 -19.59 -16.19 -14.33
CA CYS A 239 -19.45 -15.33 -13.15
C CYS A 239 -20.08 -13.95 -13.39
N SER A 240 -20.88 -13.49 -12.43
CA SER A 240 -21.49 -12.15 -12.43
C SER A 240 -20.71 -11.14 -11.58
N ASN A 241 -19.84 -11.63 -10.70
CA ASN A 241 -19.11 -10.81 -9.75
C ASN A 241 -17.66 -10.65 -10.22
N LEU A 242 -17.41 -9.53 -10.89
CA LEU A 242 -16.15 -9.23 -11.56
C LEU A 242 -15.36 -8.22 -10.74
N ALA A 243 -14.04 -8.30 -10.77
CA ALA A 243 -13.16 -7.30 -10.16
C ALA A 243 -11.87 -7.14 -10.97
N ALA A 244 -11.31 -5.93 -10.97
CA ALA A 244 -9.95 -5.66 -11.46
C ALA A 244 -9.07 -5.12 -10.34
N MET A 245 -7.80 -5.53 -10.34
CA MET A 245 -6.76 -5.06 -9.42
C MET A 245 -5.49 -4.69 -10.17
N TYR A 246 -4.90 -3.54 -9.87
CA TYR A 246 -3.73 -2.98 -10.56
C TYR A 246 -2.56 -2.83 -9.59
N PHE A 247 -1.56 -3.70 -9.73
CA PHE A 247 -0.31 -3.68 -8.98
C PHE A 247 0.77 -3.08 -9.87
N LEU A 248 0.65 -1.78 -10.13
CA LEU A 248 1.56 -0.97 -10.94
C LEU A 248 1.62 0.45 -10.36
N TRP A 249 2.76 1.12 -10.52
CA TRP A 249 2.90 2.53 -10.17
C TRP A 249 2.75 3.43 -11.39
N GLY A 250 1.64 4.15 -11.46
CA GLY A 250 1.46 5.24 -12.40
C GLY A 250 2.33 6.42 -12.00
N ALA A 251 3.36 6.75 -12.80
CA ALA A 251 4.26 7.86 -12.55
C ALA A 251 4.47 8.68 -13.82
N VAL A 252 4.96 9.92 -13.69
CA VAL A 252 5.34 10.74 -14.85
C VAL A 252 6.47 10.08 -15.66
N HIS A 253 7.36 9.37 -14.97
CA HIS A 253 8.44 8.62 -15.58
C HIS A 253 8.04 7.15 -15.63
N GLY A 254 7.26 6.75 -16.63
CA GLY A 254 7.02 5.33 -16.88
C GLY A 254 8.34 4.59 -17.17
N ASP A 255 8.37 3.28 -16.90
CA ASP A 255 9.43 2.34 -17.33
C ASP A 255 10.85 2.56 -16.78
N HIS A 256 11.09 3.63 -16.02
CA HIS A 256 12.42 3.90 -15.46
C HIS A 256 12.82 2.91 -14.34
N LYS A 257 11.83 2.23 -13.75
CA LYS A 257 11.98 1.21 -12.71
C LYS A 257 10.98 0.05 -12.91
N PRO A 258 11.29 -1.16 -12.43
CA PRO A 258 10.33 -2.25 -12.35
C PRO A 258 9.02 -1.83 -11.69
N GLY A 259 7.89 -2.18 -12.29
CA GLY A 259 6.55 -1.82 -11.79
C GLY A 259 6.07 -0.40 -12.11
N TYR A 260 6.95 0.49 -12.59
CA TYR A 260 6.56 1.85 -12.99
C TYR A 260 6.06 1.90 -14.43
N VAL A 261 4.92 2.52 -14.62
CA VAL A 261 4.29 2.79 -15.92
C VAL A 261 3.87 4.25 -16.00
N GLU A 262 3.65 4.77 -17.20
CA GLU A 262 3.09 6.12 -17.33
C GLU A 262 1.69 6.17 -16.72
N TYR A 263 1.44 7.16 -15.84
CA TYR A 263 0.16 7.29 -15.15
C TYR A 263 -1.02 7.43 -16.11
N SER A 264 -0.83 8.12 -17.24
CA SER A 264 -1.86 8.34 -18.27
C SER A 264 -2.35 7.02 -18.85
N ALA A 265 -1.43 6.17 -19.31
CA ALA A 265 -1.72 4.86 -19.86
C ALA A 265 -2.35 3.91 -18.83
N LEU A 266 -1.95 4.01 -17.56
CA LEU A 266 -2.59 3.25 -16.47
C LEU A 266 -4.04 3.67 -16.27
N PHE A 267 -4.31 4.97 -16.15
CA PHE A 267 -5.68 5.45 -15.98
C PHE A 267 -6.55 5.16 -17.19
N ASP A 268 -6.01 5.24 -18.41
CA ASP A 268 -6.75 4.91 -19.63
C ASP A 268 -7.13 3.42 -19.66
N LEU A 269 -6.23 2.53 -19.23
CA LEU A 269 -6.56 1.11 -19.05
C LEU A 269 -7.66 0.91 -18.00
N MET A 270 -7.50 1.48 -16.80
CA MET A 270 -8.48 1.34 -15.72
C MET A 270 -9.87 1.80 -16.20
N GLN A 271 -9.95 2.96 -16.84
CA GLN A 271 -11.19 3.51 -17.37
C GLN A 271 -11.82 2.60 -18.43
N ARG A 272 -11.06 2.04 -19.38
CA ARG A 272 -11.60 1.11 -20.37
C ARG A 272 -12.16 -0.16 -19.75
N ILE A 273 -11.48 -0.71 -18.74
CA ILE A 273 -11.92 -1.91 -18.02
C ILE A 273 -13.20 -1.64 -17.21
N GLU A 274 -13.27 -0.50 -16.51
CA GLU A 274 -14.48 -0.06 -15.80
C GLU A 274 -15.65 0.17 -16.77
N CYS A 275 -15.40 0.76 -17.95
CA CYS A 275 -16.43 0.99 -18.98
C CYS A 275 -17.07 -0.30 -19.52
N VAL A 276 -16.36 -1.43 -19.48
CA VAL A 276 -16.93 -2.74 -19.81
C VAL A 276 -17.47 -3.46 -18.58
N GLY A 277 -17.80 -2.75 -17.50
CA GLY A 277 -18.49 -3.28 -16.34
C GLY A 277 -17.64 -4.17 -15.42
N ILE A 278 -16.32 -4.04 -15.47
CA ILE A 278 -15.41 -4.70 -14.53
C ILE A 278 -14.92 -3.64 -13.53
N PRO A 279 -15.44 -3.62 -12.28
CA PRO A 279 -15.07 -2.59 -11.32
C PRO A 279 -13.63 -2.75 -10.81
N THR A 280 -12.91 -1.64 -10.71
CA THR A 280 -11.64 -1.59 -9.99
C THR A 280 -11.89 -1.78 -8.49
N ARG A 281 -11.21 -2.77 -7.88
CA ARG A 281 -11.24 -3.05 -6.43
C ARG A 281 -9.90 -2.79 -5.74
N TRP A 282 -8.82 -2.74 -6.51
CA TRP A 282 -7.52 -2.24 -6.06
C TRP A 282 -6.81 -1.50 -7.20
N PRO A 283 -6.32 -0.28 -7.03
CA PRO A 283 -6.51 0.61 -5.88
C PRO A 283 -7.98 1.09 -5.83
N ASN A 284 -8.27 2.37 -5.67
CA ASN A 284 -9.63 2.86 -5.83
C ASN A 284 -10.06 2.96 -7.30
N PRO A 285 -11.38 3.11 -7.57
CA PRO A 285 -11.88 3.43 -8.91
C PRO A 285 -11.11 4.57 -9.56
N VAL A 286 -10.96 4.52 -10.88
CA VAL A 286 -10.05 5.40 -11.64
C VAL A 286 -10.28 6.89 -11.37
N SER A 287 -11.53 7.28 -11.12
CA SER A 287 -11.91 8.67 -10.81
C SER A 287 -11.26 9.18 -9.52
N LEU A 288 -11.31 8.38 -8.46
CA LEU A 288 -10.67 8.72 -7.18
C LEU A 288 -9.16 8.55 -7.26
N TYR A 289 -8.71 7.40 -7.77
CA TYR A 289 -7.30 7.06 -7.77
C TYR A 289 -6.47 8.07 -8.56
N ARG A 290 -7.00 8.59 -9.68
CA ARG A 290 -6.38 9.68 -10.45
C ARG A 290 -6.17 10.93 -9.58
N VAL A 291 -7.14 11.27 -8.74
CA VAL A 291 -7.02 12.44 -7.85
C VAL A 291 -6.04 12.16 -6.74
N LEU A 292 -6.14 11.02 -6.03
CA LEU A 292 -5.31 10.73 -4.85
C LEU A 292 -3.84 10.44 -5.19
N SER A 293 -3.56 9.84 -6.34
CA SER A 293 -2.18 9.62 -6.80
C SER A 293 -1.47 10.90 -7.31
N SER A 294 -2.24 11.93 -7.66
CA SER A 294 -1.69 13.23 -8.05
C SER A 294 -1.46 14.11 -6.83
N LYS A 295 -0.30 14.76 -6.71
CA LYS A 295 -0.12 15.81 -5.68
C LYS A 295 -0.88 17.11 -5.98
N SER A 296 -1.58 17.22 -7.11
CA SER A 296 -2.32 18.43 -7.51
C SER A 296 -3.50 18.74 -6.60
N TRP A 297 -4.10 17.73 -5.94
CA TRP A 297 -5.20 17.97 -4.99
C TRP A 297 -4.78 18.92 -3.85
N GLN A 298 -3.49 18.94 -3.50
CA GLN A 298 -2.96 19.82 -2.45
C GLN A 298 -3.22 21.28 -2.79
N ALA A 299 -2.97 21.69 -4.04
CA ALA A 299 -3.26 23.05 -4.48
C ALA A 299 -4.77 23.33 -4.59
N SER A 300 -5.55 22.35 -5.08
CA SER A 300 -7.00 22.52 -5.26
C SER A 300 -7.78 22.57 -3.95
N LEU A 301 -7.27 21.93 -2.89
CA LEU A 301 -7.96 21.80 -1.61
C LEU A 301 -7.30 22.61 -0.48
N ALA A 302 -6.14 23.26 -0.70
CA ALA A 302 -5.43 24.02 0.33
C ALA A 302 -6.28 25.09 1.03
N THR A 303 -7.27 25.67 0.35
CA THR A 303 -8.16 26.68 0.92
C THR A 303 -9.28 26.10 1.79
N ASN A 304 -9.47 24.77 1.77
CA ASN A 304 -10.39 24.09 2.68
C ASN A 304 -9.73 23.92 4.05
N THR A 305 -10.00 24.87 4.95
CA THR A 305 -9.41 24.92 6.31
C THR A 305 -9.72 23.67 7.15
N SER A 306 -10.84 22.99 6.89
CA SER A 306 -11.22 21.76 7.60
C SER A 306 -10.29 20.58 7.30
N LEU A 307 -9.59 20.60 6.17
CA LEU A 307 -8.64 19.54 5.78
C LEU A 307 -7.20 19.84 6.23
N ARG A 308 -6.93 21.02 6.80
CA ARG A 308 -5.61 21.39 7.36
C ARG A 308 -4.44 21.11 6.41
N ILE A 309 -4.62 21.38 5.12
CA ILE A 309 -3.58 21.22 4.11
C ILE A 309 -2.65 22.45 4.16
N PRO A 310 -1.31 22.28 4.16
CA PRO A 310 -0.39 23.40 4.10
C PRO A 310 -0.64 24.29 2.86
N PRO A 311 -0.41 25.61 2.94
CA PRO A 311 -0.52 26.50 1.79
C PRO A 311 0.21 25.93 0.57
N THR A 312 -0.52 25.77 -0.53
CA THR A 312 -0.02 25.12 -1.74
C THR A 312 -0.52 25.83 -2.97
N THR A 313 0.38 26.08 -3.93
CA THR A 313 0.06 26.69 -5.23
C THR A 313 0.73 25.89 -6.35
N THR A 314 0.52 26.31 -7.59
CA THR A 314 1.07 25.68 -8.78
C THR A 314 1.94 26.62 -9.58
N ILE A 315 2.99 26.10 -10.21
CA ILE A 315 3.77 26.77 -11.26
C ILE A 315 3.44 26.11 -12.59
N GLN A 316 3.05 26.91 -13.58
CA GLN A 316 2.87 26.48 -14.96
C GLN A 316 4.20 26.49 -15.71
N ARG A 317 4.49 25.41 -16.45
CA ARG A 317 5.73 25.26 -17.23
C ARG A 317 5.88 26.37 -18.27
N ALA A 318 4.80 26.71 -18.96
CA ALA A 318 4.82 27.77 -19.97
C ALA A 318 5.27 29.12 -19.39
N ASP A 319 4.71 29.52 -18.24
CA ASP A 319 5.06 30.77 -17.57
C ASP A 319 6.51 30.76 -17.08
N PHE A 320 6.94 29.64 -16.49
CA PHE A 320 8.31 29.51 -16.02
C PHE A 320 9.33 29.56 -17.16
N MET A 321 9.05 28.96 -18.31
CA MET A 321 9.97 29.01 -19.46
C MET A 321 10.13 30.44 -20.01
N GLN A 322 9.14 31.31 -19.81
CA GLN A 322 9.20 32.72 -20.23
C GLN A 322 9.89 33.61 -19.19
N ASP A 323 9.56 33.44 -17.91
CA ASP A 323 10.11 34.23 -16.79
C ASP A 323 10.22 33.35 -15.53
N PRO A 324 11.34 32.59 -15.37
CA PRO A 324 11.52 31.69 -14.24
C PRO A 324 11.42 32.41 -12.89
N THR A 325 12.22 33.46 -12.70
CA THR A 325 12.31 34.20 -11.44
C THR A 325 10.99 34.89 -11.09
N GLY A 326 10.33 35.54 -12.07
CA GLY A 326 9.05 36.20 -11.83
C GLY A 326 7.92 35.22 -11.53
N THR A 327 7.93 34.05 -12.17
CA THR A 327 6.97 32.98 -11.89
C THR A 327 7.15 32.40 -10.49
N CYS A 328 8.39 32.12 -10.06
CA CYS A 328 8.68 31.69 -8.68
C CYS A 328 8.27 32.76 -7.65
N ARG A 329 8.52 34.05 -7.93
CA ARG A 329 8.07 35.16 -7.07
C ARG A 329 6.55 35.21 -6.94
N LYS A 330 5.81 35.04 -8.04
CA LYS A 330 4.34 34.96 -8.03
C LYS A 330 3.84 33.77 -7.20
N ALA A 331 4.48 32.60 -7.32
CA ALA A 331 4.14 31.43 -6.54
C ALA A 331 4.32 31.68 -5.03
N LEU A 332 5.47 32.21 -4.59
CA LEU A 332 5.69 32.53 -3.16
C LEU A 332 4.72 33.58 -2.63
N ARG A 333 4.37 34.59 -3.45
CA ARG A 333 3.34 35.57 -3.07
C ARG A 333 1.96 34.92 -2.92
N ALA A 334 1.61 33.97 -3.78
CA ALA A 334 0.36 33.22 -3.65
C ALA A 334 0.34 32.40 -2.36
N LEU A 335 1.46 31.75 -2.00
CA LEU A 335 1.59 31.05 -0.72
C LEU A 335 1.41 32.00 0.48
N GLN A 336 2.02 33.19 0.44
CA GLN A 336 1.85 34.21 1.48
C GLN A 336 0.38 34.65 1.64
N ILE A 337 -0.35 34.83 0.54
CA ILE A 337 -1.77 35.19 0.58
C ILE A 337 -2.60 34.06 1.21
N GLN A 338 -2.37 32.81 0.78
CA GLN A 338 -3.08 31.66 1.35
C GLN A 338 -2.78 31.49 2.85
N ALA A 339 -1.51 31.59 3.22
CA ALA A 339 -1.04 31.55 4.61
C ALA A 339 -1.76 32.56 5.51
N ASN A 340 -1.92 33.80 5.04
CA ASN A 340 -2.64 34.84 5.79
C ASN A 340 -4.10 34.46 6.08
N VAL A 341 -4.76 33.80 5.13
CA VAL A 341 -6.14 33.30 5.28
C VAL A 341 -6.18 32.08 6.20
N LEU A 342 -5.31 31.10 5.97
CA LEU A 342 -5.31 29.83 6.68
C LEU A 342 -4.83 29.93 8.14
N TRP A 343 -3.98 30.92 8.43
CA TRP A 343 -3.38 31.13 9.75
C TRP A 343 -3.85 32.41 10.43
N ASN A 344 -4.92 33.07 9.96
CA ASN A 344 -5.45 34.31 10.54
C ASN A 344 -4.37 35.38 10.79
N ASN A 345 -3.41 35.54 9.86
CA ASN A 345 -2.26 36.45 9.97
C ASN A 345 -1.31 36.22 11.18
N THR A 346 -1.41 35.09 11.88
CA THR A 346 -0.49 34.79 13.01
C THR A 346 0.94 34.50 12.54
N ARG A 347 1.14 34.20 11.25
CA ARG A 347 2.44 33.87 10.67
C ARG A 347 2.70 34.68 9.42
N SER A 348 3.63 35.63 9.52
CA SER A 348 4.13 36.40 8.39
C SER A 348 5.10 35.54 7.58
N LEU A 349 4.73 35.18 6.35
CA LEU A 349 5.66 34.57 5.39
C LEU A 349 6.50 35.65 4.73
N SER A 350 7.81 35.42 4.63
CA SER A 350 8.74 36.31 3.94
C SER A 350 9.14 35.67 2.62
N VAL A 351 8.75 36.30 1.52
CA VAL A 351 9.03 35.85 0.14
C VAL A 351 10.53 35.57 -0.11
N TYR A 352 11.44 36.23 0.61
CA TYR A 352 12.88 36.10 0.39
C TYR A 352 13.55 34.99 1.22
N SER A 353 12.92 34.55 2.30
CA SER A 353 13.47 33.55 3.23
C SER A 353 12.53 32.37 3.43
N GLU A 354 11.63 32.17 2.48
CA GLU A 354 10.59 31.16 2.57
C GLU A 354 11.17 29.76 2.42
N ARG A 355 10.72 28.84 3.25
CA ARG A 355 11.07 27.41 3.16
C ARG A 355 9.87 26.66 2.61
N GLY A 356 10.13 25.78 1.66
CA GLY A 356 9.07 25.00 1.06
C GLY A 356 9.58 23.79 0.33
N VAL A 357 8.64 23.14 -0.34
CA VAL A 357 8.91 22.01 -1.22
C VAL A 357 8.25 22.26 -2.57
N VAL A 358 8.95 21.91 -3.64
CA VAL A 358 8.40 21.83 -4.99
C VAL A 358 8.26 20.36 -5.39
N LYS A 359 7.12 20.00 -5.98
CA LYS A 359 6.71 18.61 -6.20
C LYS A 359 6.16 18.38 -7.62
N ILE A 360 6.50 17.22 -8.19
CA ILE A 360 5.89 16.65 -9.40
C ILE A 360 4.57 15.94 -9.03
N GLY A 361 3.56 16.04 -9.90
CA GLY A 361 2.21 15.48 -9.74
C GLY A 361 2.23 14.00 -9.40
N TYR A 362 2.59 13.19 -10.39
CA TYR A 362 2.61 11.73 -10.28
C TYR A 362 4.03 11.22 -10.07
N SER A 363 4.43 11.13 -8.80
CA SER A 363 5.75 10.63 -8.39
C SER A 363 5.65 9.87 -7.09
N TRP A 364 6.50 8.85 -6.92
CA TRP A 364 6.52 7.96 -5.75
C TRP A 364 7.83 8.07 -5.00
N MET A 365 7.85 7.59 -3.75
CA MET A 365 9.06 7.50 -2.91
C MET A 365 9.88 8.79 -2.84
N ALA A 366 9.20 9.94 -2.75
CA ALA A 366 9.79 11.28 -2.71
C ALA A 366 10.71 11.65 -3.91
N GLU A 367 10.72 10.87 -5.00
CA GLU A 367 11.63 11.10 -6.14
C GLU A 367 11.39 12.43 -6.84
N GLY A 368 10.12 12.84 -6.90
CA GLY A 368 9.68 14.08 -7.52
C GLY A 368 9.51 15.24 -6.54
N VAL A 369 10.19 15.24 -5.39
CA VAL A 369 10.09 16.28 -4.36
C VAL A 369 11.45 16.92 -4.10
N LYS A 370 11.50 18.25 -4.04
CA LYS A 370 12.71 19.03 -3.70
C LYS A 370 12.38 20.12 -2.68
N ALA A 371 13.12 20.15 -1.58
CA ALA A 371 13.10 21.28 -0.66
C ALA A 371 13.79 22.50 -1.30
N PHE A 372 13.27 23.70 -1.02
CA PHE A 372 13.85 24.97 -1.46
C PHE A 372 13.94 26.00 -0.32
N TYR A 373 14.88 26.94 -0.47
CA TYR A 373 15.01 28.13 0.39
C TYR A 373 15.04 29.44 -0.43
N GLY A 374 13.96 30.21 -0.35
CA GLY A 374 13.81 31.47 -1.08
C GLY A 374 13.61 31.30 -2.60
N ILE A 375 13.47 32.43 -3.31
CA ILE A 375 13.13 32.45 -4.74
C ILE A 375 14.20 31.79 -5.61
N THR A 376 15.48 32.11 -5.39
CA THR A 376 16.58 31.64 -6.23
C THR A 376 16.72 30.13 -6.18
N ASP A 377 16.63 29.53 -4.99
CA ASP A 377 16.69 28.08 -4.85
C ASP A 377 15.43 27.42 -5.42
N LEU A 378 14.24 28.00 -5.20
CA LEU A 378 13.00 27.52 -5.83
C LEU A 378 13.13 27.45 -7.35
N GLU A 379 13.72 28.46 -7.98
CA GLU A 379 13.96 28.45 -9.43
C GLU A 379 14.85 27.26 -9.84
N VAL A 380 15.98 27.07 -9.15
CA VAL A 380 16.92 25.96 -9.41
C VAL A 380 16.23 24.60 -9.25
N LYS A 381 15.47 24.40 -8.17
CA LYS A 381 14.77 23.13 -7.91
C LYS A 381 13.64 22.87 -8.91
N THR A 382 12.90 23.92 -9.29
CA THR A 382 11.83 23.84 -10.30
C THR A 382 12.40 23.43 -11.65
N ARG A 383 13.50 24.08 -12.07
CA ARG A 383 14.23 23.72 -13.29
C ARG A 383 14.71 22.26 -13.24
N ALA A 384 15.35 21.86 -12.14
CA ALA A 384 15.87 20.50 -11.97
C ALA A 384 14.79 19.42 -12.07
N LEU A 385 13.56 19.67 -11.61
CA LEU A 385 12.44 18.71 -11.72
C LEU A 385 11.88 18.58 -13.14
N TRP A 386 11.85 19.64 -13.93
CA TRP A 386 11.43 19.53 -15.34
C TRP A 386 12.53 19.01 -16.25
N GLU A 387 13.79 19.23 -15.88
CA GLU A 387 14.95 18.69 -16.61
C GLU A 387 15.28 17.25 -16.18
N SER A 388 14.74 16.76 -15.05
CA SER A 388 14.93 15.37 -14.63
C SER A 388 14.06 14.41 -15.45
N LEU A 389 14.71 13.47 -16.15
CA LEU A 389 14.09 12.42 -17.00
C LEU A 389 13.13 13.01 -18.06
N PRO A 390 12.59 12.21 -19.00
CA PRO A 390 11.51 12.68 -19.85
C PRO A 390 10.31 13.05 -18.96
N ASN A 391 10.14 14.34 -18.70
CA ASN A 391 9.06 14.90 -17.89
C ASN A 391 8.10 15.67 -18.81
N ASN A 392 6.87 15.17 -18.96
CA ASN A 392 5.83 15.83 -19.75
C ASN A 392 4.84 16.65 -18.89
N GLU A 393 5.10 16.79 -17.58
CA GLU A 393 4.25 17.59 -16.71
C GLU A 393 4.27 19.05 -17.10
N SER A 394 3.07 19.61 -17.24
CA SER A 394 2.86 21.03 -17.49
C SER A 394 2.85 21.85 -16.21
N THR A 395 2.71 21.20 -15.04
CA THR A 395 2.54 21.88 -13.76
C THR A 395 3.39 21.23 -12.65
N LEU A 396 3.92 22.07 -11.76
CA LEU A 396 4.54 21.64 -10.50
C LEU A 396 3.80 22.28 -9.32
N MET A 397 3.78 21.61 -8.17
CA MET A 397 3.18 22.14 -6.94
C MET A 397 4.28 22.76 -6.09
N VAL A 398 4.02 23.94 -5.53
CA VAL A 398 4.89 24.60 -4.56
C VAL A 398 4.11 24.70 -3.27
N GLN A 399 4.65 24.15 -2.19
CA GLN A 399 4.00 24.06 -0.89
C GLN A 399 4.90 24.66 0.20
N HIS A 400 4.29 25.37 1.14
CA HIS A 400 4.97 25.84 2.35
C HIS A 400 5.44 24.67 3.22
N ARG A 401 6.67 24.74 3.74
CA ARG A 401 7.21 23.72 4.66
C ARG A 401 6.66 23.95 6.05
N ILE A 402 5.99 22.94 6.62
CA ILE A 402 5.68 22.94 8.06
C ILE A 402 7.00 22.79 8.81
N GLU A 403 7.27 23.72 9.72
CA GLU A 403 8.49 23.75 10.53
C GLU A 403 8.22 23.04 11.86
N ASP A 404 9.29 22.69 12.58
CA ASP A 404 9.21 22.10 13.91
C ASP A 404 8.36 20.82 13.97
N ILE A 405 8.37 20.05 12.86
CA ILE A 405 7.72 18.73 12.79
C ILE A 405 8.41 17.81 13.79
N VAL A 406 7.61 17.23 14.67
CA VAL A 406 8.07 16.30 15.71
C VAL A 406 7.90 14.85 15.22
N THR A 407 6.82 14.56 14.52
CA THR A 407 6.56 13.22 13.95
C THR A 407 5.56 13.29 12.79
N GLU A 408 5.56 12.27 11.93
CA GLU A 408 4.58 12.03 10.86
C GLU A 408 3.71 10.80 11.20
N PRO A 409 2.51 10.98 11.79
CA PRO A 409 1.57 9.88 11.99
C PRO A 409 0.94 9.42 10.68
N ARG A 410 0.99 8.12 10.43
CA ARG A 410 0.37 7.43 9.31
C ARG A 410 -0.86 6.70 9.78
N VAL A 411 -2.00 7.05 9.22
CA VAL A 411 -3.32 6.58 9.61
C VAL A 411 -3.82 5.61 8.56
N PHE A 412 -4.10 4.40 8.99
CA PHE A 412 -4.61 3.32 8.17
C PHE A 412 -6.12 3.24 8.34
N ILE A 413 -6.84 3.50 7.25
CA ILE A 413 -8.29 3.51 7.21
C ILE A 413 -8.75 2.31 6.40
N PHE A 414 -9.55 1.43 7.01
CA PHE A 414 -10.15 0.29 6.34
C PHE A 414 -11.65 0.43 6.33
N ASN A 415 -12.28 0.31 5.16
CA ASN A 415 -13.73 0.47 4.97
C ASN A 415 -14.28 1.74 5.65
N GLY A 416 -13.53 2.84 5.52
CA GLY A 416 -13.87 4.15 6.08
C GLY A 416 -13.69 4.32 7.59
N LYS A 417 -13.07 3.37 8.29
CA LYS A 417 -12.77 3.46 9.72
C LYS A 417 -11.26 3.53 9.96
N VAL A 418 -10.83 4.46 10.81
CA VAL A 418 -9.45 4.49 11.32
C VAL A 418 -9.24 3.26 12.19
N GLU A 419 -8.33 2.38 11.78
CA GLU A 419 -8.01 1.17 12.57
C GLU A 419 -6.63 1.24 13.22
N HIS A 420 -5.68 1.97 12.62
CA HIS A 420 -4.32 2.03 13.14
C HIS A 420 -3.67 3.40 12.88
N ILE A 421 -2.86 3.86 13.83
CA ILE A 421 -2.02 5.06 13.70
C ILE A 421 -0.58 4.64 14.02
N ARG A 422 0.32 4.80 13.06
CA ARG A 422 1.76 4.50 13.21
C ARG A 422 2.55 5.78 13.13
N TYR A 423 3.48 6.01 14.06
CA TYR A 423 4.30 7.21 14.06
C TYR A 423 5.57 6.96 13.24
N THR A 424 5.97 7.95 12.45
CA THR A 424 7.19 7.88 11.65
C THR A 424 8.06 9.12 11.79
N GLU A 425 9.36 8.96 11.50
CA GLU A 425 10.37 10.02 11.54
C GLU A 425 11.30 9.87 10.34
N TYR A 426 11.61 10.99 9.67
CA TYR A 426 12.65 11.04 8.65
C TYR A 426 14.02 11.10 9.32
N VAL A 427 14.85 10.09 9.09
CA VAL A 427 16.14 9.96 9.79
C VAL A 427 17.22 10.83 9.16
N ASN A 428 17.13 11.16 7.87
CA ASN A 428 18.15 11.94 7.16
C ASN A 428 17.55 12.72 5.97
N GLU A 429 17.55 14.06 6.06
CA GLU A 429 17.49 14.94 4.89
C GLU A 429 18.93 15.03 4.35
N GLU A 430 19.19 14.45 3.17
CA GLU A 430 20.55 14.45 2.60
C GLU A 430 20.97 15.91 2.30
N THR A 431 21.94 16.41 3.06
CA THR A 431 22.40 17.79 3.03
C THR A 431 22.86 18.14 1.61
N GLY A 432 22.25 19.16 1.01
CA GLY A 432 22.54 19.63 -0.35
C GLY A 432 21.67 19.01 -1.45
N SER A 433 21.34 17.72 -1.40
CA SER A 433 20.50 17.07 -2.43
C SER A 433 19.00 17.32 -2.21
N GLY A 434 18.61 17.51 -0.93
CA GLY A 434 17.22 17.70 -0.50
C GLY A 434 16.37 16.44 -0.67
N ARG A 435 16.98 15.24 -0.66
CA ARG A 435 16.30 13.95 -0.76
C ARG A 435 16.03 13.35 0.62
N PHE A 436 14.89 12.66 0.74
CA PHE A 436 14.47 11.88 1.90
C PHE A 436 14.69 10.39 1.60
N ARG A 437 15.40 9.65 2.47
CA ARG A 437 15.82 8.27 2.15
C ARG A 437 15.41 7.17 3.14
N GLN A 438 15.15 7.49 4.41
CA GLN A 438 14.88 6.47 5.42
C GLN A 438 13.85 6.96 6.44
N PHE A 439 12.94 6.05 6.77
CA PHE A 439 11.92 6.23 7.80
C PHE A 439 12.23 5.31 8.97
N ARG A 440 12.15 5.85 10.19
CA ARG A 440 11.94 5.02 11.38
C ARG A 440 10.45 4.98 11.69
N THR A 441 9.99 3.87 12.23
CA THR A 441 8.61 3.70 12.66
C THR A 441 8.59 3.42 14.16
N PHE A 442 7.59 3.96 14.85
CA PHE A 442 7.46 3.90 16.30
C PHE A 442 6.04 3.46 16.66
N SER A 443 5.93 2.65 17.70
CA SER A 443 4.64 2.36 18.34
C SER A 443 4.06 3.64 18.96
N SER A 444 2.78 3.65 19.31
CA SER A 444 2.18 4.77 20.05
C SER A 444 2.86 4.98 21.41
N ARG A 445 3.28 3.89 22.06
CA ARG A 445 4.04 3.94 23.32
C ARG A 445 5.39 4.62 23.13
N ASP A 446 6.18 4.18 22.16
CA ASP A 446 7.51 4.77 21.89
C ASP A 446 7.41 6.23 21.45
N ALA A 447 6.40 6.54 20.63
CA ALA A 447 6.12 7.91 20.22
C ALA A 447 5.76 8.80 21.42
N THR A 448 5.06 8.27 22.43
CA THR A 448 4.76 8.99 23.69
C THR A 448 6.04 9.43 24.39
N TYR A 449 6.97 8.51 24.61
CA TYR A 449 8.23 8.82 25.28
C TYR A 449 9.13 9.73 24.43
N ARG A 450 9.24 9.43 23.13
CA ARG A 450 10.19 10.10 22.23
C ARG A 450 9.75 11.50 21.81
N TYR A 451 8.48 11.68 21.48
CA TYR A 451 7.96 12.92 20.86
C TYR A 451 7.14 13.77 21.82
N PHE A 452 6.55 13.15 22.84
CA PHE A 452 5.65 13.82 23.78
C PHE A 452 6.17 13.81 25.22
N ASN A 453 7.48 13.53 25.43
CA ASN A 453 8.14 13.52 26.74
C ASN A 453 7.44 12.63 27.79
N GLY A 454 6.83 11.53 27.37
CA GLY A 454 6.07 10.64 28.24
C GLY A 454 4.64 11.13 28.55
N ASP A 455 4.21 12.27 27.99
CA ASP A 455 2.85 12.79 28.18
C ASP A 455 1.84 12.04 27.29
N HIS A 456 1.26 11.01 27.90
CA HIS A 456 0.20 10.21 27.29
C HIS A 456 -1.05 11.02 26.94
N LYS A 457 -1.41 12.03 27.75
CA LYS A 457 -2.63 12.83 27.51
C LYS A 457 -2.45 13.65 26.24
N THR A 458 -1.30 14.31 26.09
CA THR A 458 -0.95 15.05 24.87
C THR A 458 -1.08 14.17 23.63
N ARG A 459 -0.52 12.94 23.65
CA ARG A 459 -0.64 12.01 22.52
C ARG A 459 -2.10 11.72 22.18
N LEU A 460 -2.93 11.39 23.18
CA LEU A 460 -4.34 11.06 22.94
C LEU A 460 -5.11 12.22 22.29
N VAL A 461 -4.91 13.46 22.76
CA VAL A 461 -5.58 14.63 22.18
C VAL A 461 -5.13 14.86 20.72
N ILE A 462 -3.85 14.63 20.41
CA ILE A 462 -3.34 14.66 19.03
C ILE A 462 -3.99 13.58 18.17
N GLU A 463 -4.11 12.35 18.67
CA GLU A 463 -4.76 11.26 17.94
C GLU A 463 -6.25 11.52 17.70
N ASP A 464 -6.96 12.09 18.67
CA ASP A 464 -8.36 12.48 18.49
C ASP A 464 -8.48 13.55 17.42
N ARG A 465 -7.59 14.54 17.41
CA ARG A 465 -7.54 15.54 16.33
C ARG A 465 -7.25 14.91 14.97
N ILE A 466 -6.38 13.91 14.91
CA ILE A 466 -6.08 13.14 13.69
C ILE A 466 -7.33 12.37 13.23
N ARG A 467 -8.07 11.73 14.13
CA ARG A 467 -9.31 11.01 13.80
C ARG A 467 -10.37 11.97 13.25
N GLU A 468 -10.55 13.14 13.87
CA GLU A 468 -11.45 14.17 13.35
C GLU A 468 -11.09 14.61 11.91
N LEU A 469 -9.80 14.84 11.64
CA LEU A 469 -9.33 15.20 10.30
C LEU A 469 -9.50 14.04 9.30
N ALA A 470 -9.25 12.81 9.74
CA ALA A 470 -9.49 11.61 8.93
C ALA A 470 -10.98 11.47 8.57
N GLU A 471 -11.89 11.76 9.49
CA GLU A 471 -13.34 11.80 9.20
C GLU A 471 -13.70 12.86 8.15
N GLN A 472 -13.10 14.06 8.22
CA GLN A 472 -13.30 15.09 7.19
C GLN A 472 -12.78 14.64 5.81
N TRP A 473 -11.62 13.98 5.79
CA TRP A 473 -11.08 13.38 4.57
C TRP A 473 -12.01 12.30 4.03
N MET A 474 -12.49 11.39 4.87
CA MET A 474 -13.42 10.34 4.43
C MET A 474 -14.74 10.92 3.92
N LEU A 475 -15.24 12.01 4.50
CA LEU A 475 -16.41 12.72 3.98
C LEU A 475 -16.15 13.28 2.57
N TRP A 476 -14.99 13.91 2.35
CA TRP A 476 -14.61 14.41 1.03
C TRP A 476 -14.42 13.26 0.03
N ILE A 477 -13.73 12.19 0.43
CA ILE A 477 -13.48 11.01 -0.42
C ILE A 477 -14.80 10.36 -0.83
N ASN A 478 -15.72 10.13 0.11
CA ASN A 478 -17.05 9.58 -0.18
C ASN A 478 -17.83 10.50 -1.13
N THR A 479 -17.65 11.82 -1.04
CA THR A 479 -18.26 12.76 -2.00
C THR A 479 -17.63 12.65 -3.40
N ALA A 480 -16.31 12.40 -3.48
CA ALA A 480 -15.59 12.27 -4.74
C ALA A 480 -15.87 10.94 -5.47
N VAL A 481 -16.05 9.83 -4.75
CA VAL A 481 -16.28 8.48 -5.34
C VAL A 481 -17.77 8.17 -5.50
N GLY A 482 -18.63 8.81 -4.71
CA GLY A 482 -20.05 8.50 -4.65
C GLY A 482 -20.35 7.32 -3.71
N CYS A 483 -21.04 6.30 -4.21
CA CYS A 483 -21.64 5.25 -3.37
C CYS A 483 -20.66 4.16 -2.89
N THR A 484 -19.38 4.22 -3.26
CA THR A 484 -18.40 3.18 -2.91
C THR A 484 -17.46 3.69 -1.83
N VAL A 485 -17.46 3.02 -0.67
CA VAL A 485 -16.47 3.27 0.37
C VAL A 485 -15.16 2.60 -0.04
N PRO A 486 -14.02 3.33 -0.07
CA PRO A 486 -12.71 2.73 -0.27
C PRO A 486 -12.45 1.56 0.68
N CYS A 487 -11.93 0.45 0.15
CA CYS A 487 -11.52 -0.68 0.98
C CYS A 487 -10.35 -0.31 1.90
N PHE A 488 -9.47 0.57 1.42
CA PHE A 488 -8.30 1.06 2.12
C PHE A 488 -7.92 2.48 1.68
N VAL A 489 -7.52 3.31 2.64
CA VAL A 489 -6.90 4.64 2.45
C VAL A 489 -5.81 4.80 3.51
N ARG A 490 -4.67 5.39 3.13
CA ARG A 490 -3.64 5.87 4.05
C ARG A 490 -3.64 7.39 4.08
N LEU A 491 -3.69 7.98 5.27
CA LEU A 491 -3.50 9.42 5.46
C LEU A 491 -2.25 9.65 6.28
N ASP A 492 -1.35 10.49 5.80
CA ASP A 492 -0.15 10.89 6.54
C ASP A 492 -0.36 12.32 7.04
N PHE A 493 -0.20 12.50 8.34
CA PHE A 493 -0.30 13.80 9.00
C PHE A 493 1.09 14.27 9.45
N LEU A 494 1.24 15.57 9.64
CA LEU A 494 2.42 16.19 10.22
C LEU A 494 2.02 16.78 11.57
N VAL A 495 2.72 16.38 12.63
CA VAL A 495 2.56 16.95 13.97
C VAL A 495 3.73 17.89 14.21
N SER A 496 3.45 19.17 14.41
CA SER A 496 4.45 20.20 14.71
C SER A 496 4.21 20.85 16.06
N LYS A 497 5.26 21.44 16.65
CA LYS A 497 5.09 22.28 17.84
C LYS A 497 4.29 23.53 17.45
N ALA A 498 3.28 23.86 18.25
CA ALA A 498 2.53 25.09 18.10
C ALA A 498 3.44 26.28 18.43
N LYS A 499 3.31 27.35 17.65
CA LYS A 499 3.99 28.61 17.95
C LYS A 499 3.23 29.33 19.05
N PRO A 500 3.92 30.08 19.95
CA PRO A 500 3.25 30.90 20.95
C PRO A 500 2.18 31.80 20.31
N GLY A 501 0.94 31.72 20.80
CA GLY A 501 -0.19 32.51 20.29
C GLY A 501 -0.90 31.92 19.06
N SER A 502 -0.61 30.69 18.66
CA SER A 502 -1.39 30.01 17.62
C SER A 502 -2.78 29.63 18.15
N THR A 503 -3.83 30.15 17.52
CA THR A 503 -5.21 29.72 17.81
C THR A 503 -5.54 28.35 17.23
N THR A 504 -4.58 27.69 16.58
CA THR A 504 -4.79 26.39 15.91
C THR A 504 -4.18 25.21 16.67
N ALA A 505 -3.66 25.48 17.86
CA ALA A 505 -3.10 24.48 18.72
C ALA A 505 -4.17 23.54 19.27
N VAL A 506 -3.78 22.27 19.41
CA VAL A 506 -4.61 21.18 19.91
C VAL A 506 -4.89 21.45 21.40
N GLY A 507 -6.15 21.74 21.76
CA GLY A 507 -6.56 22.11 23.12
C GLY A 507 -7.71 23.12 23.19
N GLY A 508 -7.92 23.94 22.14
CA GLY A 508 -9.04 24.87 22.05
C GLY A 508 -10.34 24.21 21.56
N VAL A 509 -10.99 23.38 22.36
CA VAL A 509 -12.32 22.86 22.01
C VAL A 509 -13.35 23.98 22.17
N ALA A 510 -13.77 24.59 21.06
CA ALA A 510 -14.96 25.42 21.05
C ALA A 510 -16.16 24.59 21.56
N LYS A 511 -16.70 24.94 22.74
CA LYS A 511 -17.87 24.33 23.39
C LYS A 511 -18.95 23.95 22.36
N ARG A 512 -18.94 22.71 21.88
CA ARG A 512 -20.11 22.10 21.23
C ARG A 512 -21.12 21.83 22.34
N GLN A 513 -22.24 22.55 22.30
CA GLN A 513 -23.39 22.31 23.18
C GLN A 513 -23.68 20.80 23.25
N GLN A 514 -23.50 20.21 24.43
CA GLN A 514 -24.05 18.91 24.77
C GLN A 514 -25.58 19.00 24.68
N ALA A 515 -26.13 18.71 23.51
CA ALA A 515 -27.51 18.29 23.38
C ALA A 515 -27.56 16.80 23.73
N SER A 516 -28.03 16.53 24.95
CA SER A 516 -28.51 15.26 25.49
C SER A 516 -28.64 14.10 24.48
N ARG A 517 -27.70 13.15 24.52
CA ARG A 517 -27.94 11.77 24.12
C ARG A 517 -27.99 10.92 25.39
N GLY A 518 -29.21 10.60 25.80
CA GLY A 518 -29.47 9.61 26.84
C GLY A 518 -29.04 8.22 26.39
N ASN A 519 -28.64 7.42 27.38
CA ASN A 519 -28.51 5.96 27.41
C ASN A 519 -28.93 5.23 26.13
N GLU A 520 -27.98 4.55 25.49
CA GLU A 520 -28.16 3.14 25.12
C GLU A 520 -26.85 2.50 24.60
N ILE A 521 -26.54 1.35 25.22
CA ILE A 521 -25.79 0.19 24.72
C ILE A 521 -24.25 0.26 24.69
N ASN A 522 -23.73 -0.31 25.77
CA ASN A 522 -22.45 -1.01 25.93
C ASN A 522 -22.02 -1.76 24.65
N THR A 523 -21.04 -1.22 23.93
CA THR A 523 -20.19 -1.99 23.02
C THR A 523 -18.80 -1.96 23.63
N GLY A 524 -18.41 -3.08 24.24
CA GLY A 524 -17.07 -3.25 24.78
C GLY A 524 -16.06 -3.18 23.64
N CYS A 525 -15.40 -2.04 23.51
CA CYS A 525 -14.01 -2.03 23.07
C CYS A 525 -13.23 -2.59 24.26
N SER A 526 -12.80 -3.83 24.14
CA SER A 526 -11.74 -4.35 25.01
C SER A 526 -10.50 -3.52 24.69
N ASP A 527 -10.13 -2.63 25.61
CA ASP A 527 -8.76 -2.18 25.78
C ASP A 527 -7.94 -3.43 26.17
N GLY A 528 -7.63 -4.23 25.15
CA GLY A 528 -6.52 -5.16 25.24
C GLY A 528 -5.27 -4.30 25.16
N ASP A 529 -4.85 -3.80 26.32
CA ASP A 529 -3.43 -3.58 26.58
C ASP A 529 -2.78 -4.96 26.46
N ASP A 530 -2.53 -5.39 25.21
CA ASP A 530 -1.58 -6.44 24.95
C ASP A 530 -0.24 -5.84 25.38
N ASP A 531 0.25 -6.31 26.52
CA ASP A 531 1.61 -6.11 26.97
C ASP A 531 2.55 -6.56 25.84
N ASP A 532 2.95 -5.61 24.98
CA ASP A 532 4.07 -5.71 24.04
C ASP A 532 5.40 -5.78 24.82
N GLU A 533 5.50 -6.70 25.79
CA GLU A 533 6.75 -7.13 26.39
C GLU A 533 7.43 -8.12 25.44
N GLU A 534 8.12 -7.59 24.42
CA GLU A 534 9.32 -8.14 23.76
C GLU A 534 9.53 -7.46 22.39
N ASP A 535 9.96 -6.19 22.37
CA ASP A 535 10.34 -5.52 21.11
C ASP A 535 11.65 -4.74 21.29
N ASP A 536 12.77 -5.46 21.23
CA ASP A 536 14.11 -4.89 21.31
C ASP A 536 15.04 -5.49 20.23
N TRP A 537 14.55 -5.67 18.99
CA TRP A 537 15.40 -6.17 17.89
C TRP A 537 14.99 -5.65 16.51
N TYR A 538 15.39 -4.42 16.16
CA TYR A 538 15.79 -4.00 14.81
C TYR A 538 16.60 -2.70 14.90
N ALA A 539 17.80 -2.77 15.48
CA ALA A 539 18.85 -1.83 15.13
C ALA A 539 19.57 -2.40 13.91
N GLU A 540 19.35 -1.86 12.71
CA GLU A 540 20.26 -2.10 11.60
C GLU A 540 21.64 -1.56 12.02
N GLU A 541 22.58 -2.48 12.25
CA GLU A 541 23.97 -2.18 12.57
C GLU A 541 24.59 -1.33 11.46
N SER A 542 24.69 -0.02 11.68
CA SER A 542 25.61 0.84 10.96
C SER A 542 26.99 0.68 11.60
N SER A 543 27.88 -0.04 10.92
CA SER A 543 29.28 -0.23 11.32
C SER A 543 30.03 1.10 11.45
N ASP A 544 30.47 1.38 12.69
CA ASP A 544 31.67 2.06 13.17
C ASP A 544 32.42 3.07 12.27
N ASP A 545 32.40 4.32 12.71
CA ASP A 545 33.57 5.21 12.67
C ASP A 545 33.85 5.68 14.12
N GLU A 546 34.90 5.11 14.72
CA GLU A 546 35.46 5.52 16.01
C GLU A 546 36.07 6.92 15.91
N LEU A 547 35.56 7.89 16.67
CA LEU A 547 36.31 9.07 17.11
C LEU A 547 35.96 9.41 18.56
N GLY A 548 36.96 9.27 19.43
CA GLY A 548 36.85 9.52 20.86
C GLY A 548 36.91 11.00 21.26
N ALA A 549 36.33 11.29 22.42
CA ALA A 549 36.63 12.41 23.32
C ALA A 549 35.69 12.22 24.56
N SER A 550 36.24 11.79 25.69
CA SER A 550 36.79 12.61 26.79
C SER A 550 35.74 12.99 27.83
N ASP A 551 35.98 12.48 29.04
CA ASP A 551 35.21 12.63 30.28
C ASP A 551 34.98 14.08 30.70
N SER A 552 33.76 14.37 31.15
CA SER A 552 33.51 15.33 32.24
C SER A 552 32.08 15.18 32.78
N GLU A 553 31.98 14.59 33.98
CA GLU A 553 30.78 14.66 34.82
C GLU A 553 30.51 16.10 35.31
N PRO A 554 29.24 16.43 35.60
CA PRO A 554 28.97 17.31 36.71
C PRO A 554 27.89 16.78 37.66
N VAL A 555 28.33 16.47 38.88
CA VAL A 555 27.82 16.94 40.18
C VAL A 555 26.31 17.19 40.29
N SER A 556 25.63 16.29 40.99
CA SER A 556 24.28 16.47 41.54
C SER A 556 24.29 17.43 42.75
N PRO A 557 23.31 18.32 42.90
CA PRO A 557 22.99 18.90 44.20
C PRO A 557 21.77 18.21 44.81
N SER A 558 22.02 17.63 45.98
CA SER A 558 21.04 17.24 47.00
C SER A 558 20.11 18.39 47.37
N GLY A 559 18.80 18.19 47.21
CA GLY A 559 17.75 19.10 47.68
C GLY A 559 16.75 18.37 48.56
N SER A 560 16.60 18.87 49.79
CA SER A 560 15.83 18.33 50.92
C SER A 560 14.31 18.29 50.71
N TYR A 561 13.70 17.20 51.13
CA TYR A 561 12.25 17.02 51.32
C TYR A 561 11.72 17.95 52.43
N VAL A 562 10.67 18.70 52.15
CA VAL A 562 9.78 19.34 53.15
C VAL A 562 8.36 18.90 52.83
N SER A 563 7.68 18.35 53.84
CA SER A 563 6.30 17.89 53.82
C SER A 563 5.31 18.98 54.28
N ALA A 564 4.03 18.72 54.00
CA ALA A 564 2.80 19.47 54.35
C ALA A 564 2.46 20.56 53.31
N ASP A 565 1.22 20.71 52.86
CA ASP A 565 -0.03 20.57 53.61
C ASP A 565 -1.20 20.27 52.67
N SER A 566 -2.19 19.54 53.18
CA SER A 566 -3.41 19.11 52.50
C SER A 566 -4.43 20.25 52.44
N GLY A 567 -4.74 20.73 51.24
CA GLY A 567 -5.85 21.63 50.97
C GLY A 567 -6.80 20.99 49.95
N ASP A 568 -7.95 20.49 50.44
CA ASP A 568 -9.09 20.10 49.63
C ASP A 568 -9.69 21.36 48.96
N GLY A 569 -9.18 21.69 47.78
CA GLY A 569 -9.84 22.56 46.81
C GLY A 569 -10.25 21.71 45.62
N VAL A 570 -11.55 21.46 45.47
CA VAL A 570 -12.10 21.01 44.19
C VAL A 570 -12.07 22.22 43.26
N GLU A 571 -10.88 22.53 42.74
CA GLU A 571 -10.73 23.38 41.58
C GLU A 571 -11.29 22.61 40.39
N SER A 572 -12.35 23.16 39.80
CA SER A 572 -12.82 22.76 38.49
C SER A 572 -11.65 22.88 37.52
N LEU A 573 -11.09 21.74 37.10
CA LEU A 573 -10.15 21.59 35.98
C LEU A 573 -10.86 21.98 34.66
N ASP A 574 -11.24 23.25 34.55
CA ASP A 574 -11.57 23.93 33.30
C ASP A 574 -10.28 24.53 32.72
N ASP A 575 -9.19 23.76 32.75
CA ASP A 575 -7.93 24.16 32.13
C ASP A 575 -8.04 23.84 30.64
N ASP A 576 -8.36 24.87 29.86
CA ASP A 576 -8.08 24.96 28.42
C ASP A 576 -6.55 24.92 28.21
N THR A 577 -5.90 23.83 28.65
CA THR A 577 -4.47 23.62 28.45
C THR A 577 -4.24 23.42 26.96
N ASP A 578 -3.73 24.46 26.32
CA ASP A 578 -3.09 24.37 25.02
C ASP A 578 -1.94 23.37 25.12
N PHE A 579 -2.09 22.20 24.47
CA PHE A 579 -1.07 21.15 24.51
C PHE A 579 0.15 21.50 23.65
N GLY A 580 0.14 22.63 22.93
CA GLY A 580 1.33 23.14 22.25
C GLY A 580 1.71 22.38 20.99
N TYR A 581 0.76 21.69 20.33
CA TYR A 581 0.98 21.00 19.05
C TYR A 581 -0.08 21.39 18.01
N GLU A 582 0.27 21.25 16.73
CA GLU A 582 -0.62 21.41 15.59
C GLU A 582 -0.58 20.16 14.70
N VAL A 583 -1.74 19.82 14.12
CA VAL A 583 -1.86 18.72 13.15
C VAL A 583 -2.17 19.29 11.76
N TRP A 584 -1.38 18.86 10.77
CA TRP A 584 -1.50 19.22 9.36
C TRP A 584 -1.63 17.97 8.50
N THR A 585 -2.40 18.03 7.41
CA THR A 585 -2.40 16.94 6.42
C THR A 585 -1.13 17.01 5.58
N GLY A 586 -0.35 15.92 5.56
CA GLY A 586 0.86 15.80 4.75
C GLY A 586 0.60 15.15 3.39
N GLU A 587 0.15 13.90 3.41
CA GLU A 587 -0.09 13.08 2.22
C GLU A 587 -1.41 12.30 2.34
N VAL A 588 -2.07 12.09 1.20
CA VAL A 588 -3.20 11.17 1.07
C VAL A 588 -2.74 10.14 0.05
N GLY A 589 -2.58 8.90 0.50
CA GLY A 589 -1.98 7.82 -0.28
C GLY A 589 -2.91 6.62 -0.38
N GLU A 590 -2.86 5.96 -1.54
CA GLU A 590 -3.53 4.67 -1.76
C GLU A 590 -2.51 3.55 -2.00
N ILE A 591 -1.49 3.79 -2.85
CA ILE A 591 -0.55 2.76 -3.35
C ILE A 591 0.76 2.68 -2.55
N GLY A 592 0.85 3.37 -1.42
CA GLY A 592 1.94 3.17 -0.47
C GLY A 592 1.56 2.12 0.57
N SER A 593 1.50 0.83 0.20
CA SER A 593 1.29 -0.30 1.12
C SER A 593 2.45 -0.52 2.08
N SER A 594 3.27 0.51 2.36
CA SER A 594 4.19 0.53 3.47
C SER A 594 3.36 0.49 4.76
N MET A 595 2.80 -0.69 5.05
CA MET A 595 2.36 -1.20 6.33
C MET A 595 3.59 -1.53 7.19
N VAL A 596 4.76 -0.96 6.86
CA VAL A 596 6.01 -1.12 7.59
C VAL A 596 5.75 -0.78 9.06
N GLY A 597 5.97 -1.78 9.92
CA GLY A 597 5.70 -1.67 11.36
C GLY A 597 4.24 -1.90 11.78
N TYR A 598 3.33 -2.25 10.87
CA TYR A 598 1.98 -2.73 11.18
C TYR A 598 1.84 -4.21 10.78
N ARG A 599 2.28 -5.10 11.68
CA ARG A 599 2.41 -6.55 11.46
C ARG A 599 1.13 -7.19 10.91
N ASP A 600 -0.01 -6.90 11.51
CA ASP A 600 -1.31 -7.46 11.11
C ASP A 600 -2.00 -6.64 10.01
N GLY A 601 -1.45 -5.48 9.65
CA GLY A 601 -2.02 -4.58 8.65
C GLY A 601 -2.15 -5.20 7.27
N ARG A 602 -1.21 -6.08 6.89
CA ARG A 602 -1.30 -6.83 5.63
C ARG A 602 -2.49 -7.79 5.61
N GLN A 603 -2.64 -8.60 6.67
CA GLN A 603 -3.77 -9.53 6.77
C GLN A 603 -5.09 -8.77 6.72
N ARG A 604 -5.18 -7.67 7.48
CA ARG A 604 -6.36 -6.82 7.50
C ARG A 604 -6.67 -6.21 6.13
N PHE A 605 -5.62 -5.75 5.44
CA PHE A 605 -5.72 -5.23 4.08
C PHE A 605 -6.24 -6.27 3.09
N PHE A 606 -5.71 -7.50 3.15
CA PHE A 606 -6.15 -8.59 2.30
C PHE A 606 -7.60 -8.99 2.56
N GLU A 607 -8.01 -9.08 3.82
CA GLU A 607 -9.41 -9.31 4.18
C GLU A 607 -10.34 -8.23 3.64
N CYS A 608 -9.96 -6.96 3.78
CA CYS A 608 -10.76 -5.84 3.30
C CYS A 608 -10.88 -5.83 1.77
N MET A 609 -9.79 -6.11 1.05
CA MET A 609 -9.83 -6.24 -0.41
C MET A 609 -10.70 -7.42 -0.84
N ALA A 610 -10.53 -8.60 -0.24
CA ALA A 610 -11.33 -9.77 -0.55
C ALA A 610 -12.82 -9.52 -0.30
N LYS A 611 -13.16 -8.88 0.83
CA LYS A 611 -14.55 -8.48 1.14
C LYS A 611 -15.08 -7.43 0.17
N SER A 612 -14.26 -6.49 -0.30
CA SER A 612 -14.65 -5.48 -1.28
C SER A 612 -15.03 -6.07 -2.64
N CYS A 613 -14.55 -7.28 -2.93
CA CYS A 613 -14.92 -8.03 -4.12
C CYS A 613 -16.26 -8.76 -3.98
N LEU A 614 -16.86 -8.86 -2.79
CA LEU A 614 -18.19 -9.45 -2.67
C LEU A 614 -19.23 -8.50 -3.29
N PRO A 615 -20.30 -9.02 -3.91
CA PRO A 615 -21.44 -8.19 -4.23
C PRO A 615 -21.92 -7.56 -2.93
N ASP A 616 -22.37 -6.30 -2.95
CA ASP A 616 -23.02 -5.67 -1.80
C ASP A 616 -24.33 -6.40 -1.49
N VAL A 617 -24.25 -7.58 -0.86
CA VAL A 617 -25.40 -8.36 -0.43
C VAL A 617 -25.97 -7.68 0.81
N GLY A 618 -26.71 -6.60 0.58
CA GLY A 618 -27.62 -6.01 1.55
C GLY A 618 -26.97 -5.28 2.72
N LYS A 619 -26.66 -4.00 2.50
CA LYS A 619 -27.07 -2.82 3.31
C LYS A 619 -25.99 -1.73 3.22
N PRO A 620 -26.30 -0.50 2.79
CA PRO A 620 -25.74 0.62 3.51
C PRO A 620 -26.33 0.52 4.93
N SER A 621 -25.54 0.07 5.90
CA SER A 621 -25.82 0.46 7.28
C SER A 621 -25.76 1.98 7.25
N ARG A 622 -26.93 2.62 7.22
CA ARG A 622 -27.06 4.06 7.37
C ARG A 622 -26.13 4.47 8.51
N PRO A 623 -25.16 5.38 8.30
CA PRO A 623 -24.23 5.75 9.36
C PRO A 623 -25.05 6.18 10.56
N ALA A 624 -24.85 5.49 11.68
CA ALA A 624 -25.58 5.71 12.91
C ALA A 624 -25.28 7.15 13.37
N GLY A 625 -26.18 8.09 13.06
CA GLY A 625 -26.08 9.46 13.54
C GLY A 625 -26.27 10.59 12.53
N LEU A 626 -26.46 10.33 11.23
CA LEU A 626 -26.86 11.44 10.33
C LEU A 626 -28.33 11.84 10.61
N PRO A 627 -28.61 13.11 10.95
CA PRO A 627 -29.98 13.58 11.16
C PRO A 627 -30.82 13.35 9.90
N LYS A 628 -32.10 12.99 10.10
CA LYS A 628 -33.07 12.97 9.00
C LYS A 628 -33.20 14.41 8.50
N VAL A 629 -32.81 14.64 7.24
CA VAL A 629 -33.10 15.89 6.51
C VAL A 629 -34.59 15.97 6.22
#